data_AF-A0A1A8IZ25-F1
#
_entry.id   AF-A0A1A8IZ25-F1
#
_cell.length_a   1.000
_cell.length_b   1.000
_cell.length_c   1.000
_cell.angle_alpha   90.00
_cell.angle_beta   90.00
_cell.angle_gamma   90.00
#
_symmetry.space_group_name_H-M   'P 1'
#
loop_
_entity.id
_entity.type
_entity.pdbx_description
1 polymer ?
#
loop_
_entity_poly.entity_id
_entity_poly.type
_entity_poly.pdbx_seq_one_letter_code
_entity_poly.pdbx_strand_id
1 'polypeptide(L)'
;MPKETRDKIVDLHKTGKGYGEIAKQLSENRSTVEAIVRKWKRLKTTVSLPRTGAPCKISSRGVSLIRKVRNQPRTTREELVNDLERAGNTVSKVTVGRTQCRHGFKSCIARKVPLLKSLHVQARLQFAKSG
;
A
#
# COMPACT_ATOMS: atom_id res chain seq x y z
N MET A 1 -19.65 4.18 -18.31
CA MET A 1 -20.33 2.89 -18.06
C MET A 1 -20.46 2.61 -16.57
N PRO A 2 -21.67 2.68 -16.00
CA PRO A 2 -21.97 2.29 -14.62
C PRO A 2 -21.60 0.82 -14.33
N LYS A 3 -21.50 0.46 -13.05
CA LYS A 3 -21.28 -0.96 -12.65
C LYS A 3 -22.47 -1.82 -13.08
N GLU A 4 -23.68 -1.33 -12.86
CA GLU A 4 -24.93 -2.04 -13.17
C GLU A 4 -25.02 -2.48 -14.63
N THR A 5 -24.62 -1.63 -15.58
CA THR A 5 -24.64 -1.99 -17.00
C THR A 5 -23.64 -3.10 -17.31
N ARG A 6 -22.49 -3.12 -16.65
CA ARG A 6 -21.47 -4.18 -16.79
C ARG A 6 -21.94 -5.50 -16.19
N ASP A 7 -22.66 -5.45 -15.08
CA ASP A 7 -23.26 -6.62 -14.44
C ASP A 7 -24.33 -7.23 -15.37
N LYS A 8 -25.23 -6.40 -15.93
CA LYS A 8 -26.22 -6.82 -16.93
C LYS A 8 -25.59 -7.49 -18.15
N ILE A 9 -24.47 -6.97 -18.67
CA ILE A 9 -23.72 -7.58 -19.78
C ILE A 9 -23.26 -9.00 -19.41
N VAL A 10 -22.71 -9.17 -18.20
CA VAL A 10 -22.24 -10.47 -17.74
C VAL A 10 -23.39 -11.45 -17.55
N ASP A 11 -24.52 -11.00 -17.02
CA ASP A 11 -25.69 -11.87 -16.80
C ASP A 11 -26.33 -12.31 -18.13
N LEU A 12 -26.46 -11.40 -19.10
CA LEU A 12 -26.92 -11.75 -20.46
C LEU A 12 -25.94 -12.71 -21.16
N HIS A 13 -24.64 -12.59 -20.89
CA HIS A 13 -23.67 -13.54 -21.43
C HIS A 13 -23.81 -14.94 -20.77
N LYS A 14 -24.10 -15.01 -19.47
CA LYS A 14 -24.34 -16.29 -18.76
C LYS A 14 -25.58 -17.02 -19.27
N THR A 15 -26.60 -16.30 -19.74
CA THR A 15 -27.80 -16.90 -20.36
C THR A 15 -27.58 -17.38 -21.79
N GLY A 16 -26.37 -17.24 -22.33
CA GLY A 16 -25.99 -17.77 -23.64
C GLY A 16 -26.18 -16.80 -24.81
N LYS A 17 -26.55 -15.53 -24.56
CA LYS A 17 -26.72 -14.54 -25.64
C LYS A 17 -25.40 -14.20 -26.33
N GLY A 18 -25.48 -13.95 -27.65
CA GLY A 18 -24.33 -13.54 -28.45
C GLY A 18 -23.89 -12.10 -28.18
N TYR A 19 -22.61 -11.78 -28.42
CA TYR A 19 -22.08 -10.42 -28.16
C TYR A 19 -22.81 -9.32 -28.94
N GLY A 20 -23.22 -9.60 -30.18
CA GLY A 20 -23.97 -8.64 -31.01
C GLY A 20 -25.38 -8.36 -30.50
N GLU A 21 -26.05 -9.38 -29.97
CA GLU A 21 -27.39 -9.25 -29.39
C GLU A 21 -27.35 -8.41 -28.10
N ILE A 22 -26.37 -8.66 -27.24
CA ILE A 22 -26.15 -7.91 -26.01
C ILE A 22 -25.83 -6.44 -26.32
N ALA A 23 -24.95 -6.21 -27.29
CA ALA A 23 -24.59 -4.87 -27.76
C ALA A 23 -25.82 -4.10 -28.26
N LYS A 24 -26.66 -4.74 -29.08
CA LYS A 24 -27.90 -4.14 -29.59
C LYS A 24 -28.93 -3.90 -28.49
N GLN A 25 -29.11 -4.85 -27.56
CA GLN A 25 -30.08 -4.74 -26.47
C GLN A 25 -29.73 -3.60 -25.49
N LEU A 26 -28.43 -3.37 -25.25
CA LEU A 26 -27.95 -2.36 -24.31
C LEU A 26 -27.51 -1.06 -24.99
N SER A 27 -27.65 -0.95 -26.31
CA SER A 27 -27.14 0.17 -27.14
C SER A 27 -25.65 0.46 -26.90
N GLU A 28 -24.86 -0.59 -26.67
CA GLU A 28 -23.43 -0.52 -26.41
C GLU A 28 -22.62 -1.05 -27.60
N ASN A 29 -21.36 -0.64 -27.69
CA ASN A 29 -20.48 -1.17 -28.73
C ASN A 29 -20.12 -2.64 -28.46
N ARG A 30 -20.14 -3.46 -29.51
CA ARG A 30 -19.74 -4.88 -29.45
C ARG A 30 -18.35 -5.09 -28.85
N SER A 31 -17.40 -4.21 -29.17
CA SER A 31 -16.03 -4.23 -28.62
C SER A 31 -16.01 -4.00 -27.11
N THR A 32 -16.88 -3.13 -26.59
CA THR A 32 -17.05 -2.88 -25.15
C THR A 32 -17.59 -4.12 -24.45
N VAL A 33 -18.64 -4.74 -25.01
CA VAL A 33 -19.22 -5.99 -24.51
C VAL A 33 -18.15 -7.09 -24.44
N GLU A 34 -17.39 -7.26 -25.52
CA GLU A 34 -16.31 -8.24 -25.59
C GLU A 34 -15.22 -7.98 -24.56
N ALA A 35 -14.76 -6.72 -24.42
CA ALA A 35 -13.75 -6.35 -23.44
C ALA A 35 -14.21 -6.63 -22.00
N ILE A 36 -15.48 -6.36 -21.69
CA ILE A 36 -16.08 -6.64 -20.37
C ILE A 36 -16.13 -8.14 -20.11
N VAL A 37 -16.65 -8.93 -21.06
CA VAL A 37 -16.74 -10.39 -20.92
C VAL A 37 -15.35 -11.00 -20.78
N ARG A 38 -14.38 -10.57 -21.60
CA ARG A 38 -12.97 -11.03 -21.53
C ARG A 38 -12.35 -10.72 -20.17
N LYS A 39 -12.58 -9.51 -19.65
CA LYS A 39 -12.14 -9.11 -18.32
C LYS A 39 -12.78 -9.97 -17.23
N TRP A 40 -14.08 -10.21 -17.30
CA TRP A 40 -14.81 -11.04 -16.35
C TRP A 40 -14.35 -12.50 -16.38
N LYS A 41 -14.13 -13.09 -17.57
CA LYS A 41 -13.59 -14.46 -17.69
C LYS A 41 -12.25 -14.60 -16.97
N ARG A 42 -11.36 -13.60 -17.09
CA ARG A 42 -10.02 -13.58 -16.48
C ARG A 42 -10.01 -13.26 -14.98
N LEU A 43 -10.74 -12.22 -14.57
CA LEU A 43 -10.63 -11.63 -13.23
C LEU A 43 -11.87 -11.85 -12.35
N LYS A 44 -12.92 -12.49 -12.88
CA LYS A 44 -14.21 -12.77 -12.22
C LYS A 44 -14.86 -11.54 -11.60
N THR A 45 -14.54 -10.35 -12.13
CA THR A 45 -14.92 -9.06 -11.56
C THR A 45 -15.42 -8.11 -12.66
N THR A 46 -16.56 -7.48 -12.43
CA THR A 46 -17.14 -6.43 -13.28
C THR A 46 -16.76 -5.02 -12.84
N VAL A 47 -16.32 -4.87 -11.58
CA VAL A 47 -15.84 -3.61 -11.00
C VAL A 47 -14.65 -3.05 -11.78
N SER A 48 -14.58 -1.73 -11.91
CA SER A 48 -13.43 -1.06 -12.52
C SER A 48 -12.25 -1.19 -11.58
N LEU A 49 -11.14 -1.72 -12.09
CA LEU A 49 -9.94 -1.79 -11.27
C LEU A 49 -9.32 -0.39 -11.21
N PRO A 50 -8.66 -0.04 -10.09
CA PRO A 50 -7.84 1.14 -10.06
C PRO A 50 -6.80 1.05 -11.19
N ARG A 51 -6.45 2.20 -11.77
CA ARG A 51 -5.37 2.25 -12.75
C ARG A 51 -4.06 1.83 -12.07
N THR A 52 -3.24 1.10 -12.81
CA THR A 52 -1.85 0.87 -12.39
C THR A 52 -1.16 2.23 -12.36
N GLY A 53 -0.77 2.66 -11.15
CA GLY A 53 0.01 3.88 -10.97
C GLY A 53 1.47 3.69 -11.35
N ALA A 54 2.24 4.77 -11.32
CA ALA A 54 3.68 4.71 -11.52
C ALA A 54 4.36 3.86 -10.42
N PRO A 55 5.38 3.06 -10.76
CA PRO A 55 6.18 2.34 -9.77
C PRO A 55 6.81 3.30 -8.73
N CYS A 56 6.85 2.89 -7.48
CA CYS A 56 7.55 3.64 -6.43
C CYS A 56 9.07 3.53 -6.62
N LYS A 57 9.80 4.65 -6.52
CA LYS A 57 11.27 4.65 -6.58
C LYS A 57 11.90 3.79 -5.47
N ILE A 58 11.36 3.86 -4.26
CA ILE A 58 11.76 3.00 -3.15
C ILE A 58 10.85 1.77 -3.18
N SER A 59 11.34 0.67 -3.75
CA SER A 59 10.61 -0.59 -3.85
C SER A 59 10.62 -1.37 -2.53
N SER A 60 9.81 -2.43 -2.43
CA SER A 60 9.81 -3.37 -1.30
C SER A 60 11.15 -4.09 -1.09
N ARG A 61 12.00 -4.19 -2.13
CA ARG A 61 13.37 -4.69 -1.99
C ARG A 61 14.31 -3.66 -1.36
N GLY A 62 13.95 -2.37 -1.36
CA GLY A 62 14.61 -1.28 -0.64
C GLY A 62 14.21 -1.15 0.84
N VAL A 63 13.59 -2.19 1.43
CA VAL A 63 13.12 -2.22 2.83
C VAL A 63 14.25 -2.25 3.88
N SER A 64 15.53 -2.14 3.46
CA SER A 64 16.62 -1.81 4.38
C SER A 64 16.32 -0.53 5.17
N LEU A 65 15.66 0.44 4.54
CA LEU A 65 15.23 1.71 5.13
C LEU A 65 14.34 1.49 6.37
N ILE A 66 13.29 0.68 6.23
CA ILE A 66 12.30 0.45 7.29
C ILE A 66 12.92 -0.32 8.46
N ARG A 67 13.75 -1.32 8.14
CA ARG A 67 14.50 -2.06 9.16
C ARG A 67 15.48 -1.15 9.91
N LYS A 68 16.19 -0.27 9.19
CA LYS A 68 17.14 0.67 9.80
C LYS A 68 16.44 1.65 10.73
N VAL A 69 15.34 2.28 10.27
CA VAL A 69 14.54 3.20 11.11
C VAL A 69 13.98 2.49 12.35
N ARG A 70 13.58 1.21 12.23
CA ARG A 70 13.08 0.45 13.38
C ARG A 70 14.17 0.15 14.41
N ASN A 71 15.36 -0.24 13.96
CA ASN A 71 16.48 -0.59 14.84
C ASN A 71 17.18 0.66 15.42
N GLN A 72 17.18 1.76 14.66
CA GLN A 72 17.85 3.01 14.99
C GLN A 72 16.85 4.16 14.79
N PRO A 73 15.91 4.40 15.73
CA PRO A 73 14.88 5.42 15.58
C PRO A 73 15.41 6.86 15.59
N ARG A 74 16.70 7.04 15.87
CA ARG A 74 17.39 8.34 15.83
C ARG A 74 18.03 8.66 14.47
N THR A 75 18.00 7.74 13.51
CA THR A 75 18.57 7.95 12.18
C THR A 75 17.87 9.11 11.48
N THR A 76 18.65 10.02 10.92
CA THR A 76 18.14 11.21 10.23
C THR A 76 17.66 10.85 8.82
N ARG A 77 16.86 11.72 8.20
CA ARG A 77 16.42 11.48 6.82
C ARG A 77 17.57 11.62 5.83
N GLU A 78 18.54 12.46 6.13
CA GLU A 78 19.77 12.70 5.38
C GLU A 78 20.63 11.44 5.32
N GLU A 79 20.88 10.80 6.47
CA GLU A 79 21.62 9.53 6.53
C GLU A 79 20.99 8.47 5.64
N LEU A 80 19.66 8.41 5.63
CA LEU A 80 18.91 7.45 4.82
C LEU A 80 18.98 7.77 3.33
N VAL A 81 19.03 9.05 2.94
CA VAL A 81 19.27 9.44 1.54
C VAL A 81 20.66 8.98 1.11
N ASN A 82 21.70 9.26 1.92
CA ASN A 82 23.07 8.88 1.62
C ASN A 82 23.24 7.36 1.47
N ASP A 83 22.59 6.58 2.34
CA ASP A 83 22.59 5.11 2.23
C ASP A 83 21.94 4.62 0.93
N LEU A 84 20.82 5.25 0.53
CA LEU A 84 20.10 4.90 -0.68
C LEU A 84 20.91 5.29 -1.92
N GLU A 85 21.56 6.44 -1.92
CA GLU A 85 22.48 6.87 -2.98
C GLU A 85 23.66 5.90 -3.12
N ARG A 86 24.26 5.46 -2.01
CA ARG A 86 25.30 4.43 -2.01
C ARG A 86 24.83 3.09 -2.58
N ALA A 87 23.54 2.78 -2.42
CA ALA A 87 22.90 1.60 -3.00
C ALA A 87 22.41 1.82 -4.45
N GLY A 88 22.75 2.95 -5.09
CA GLY A 88 22.39 3.28 -6.47
C GLY A 88 20.98 3.84 -6.65
N ASN A 89 20.31 4.24 -5.56
CA ASN A 89 18.95 4.81 -5.60
C ASN A 89 18.98 6.30 -5.24
N THR A 90 19.02 7.17 -6.25
CA THR A 90 18.93 8.62 -6.05
C THR A 90 17.49 9.03 -5.70
N VAL A 91 17.27 9.47 -4.46
CA VAL A 91 15.96 9.87 -3.95
C VAL A 91 16.04 11.16 -3.15
N SER A 92 14.96 11.95 -3.15
CA SER A 92 14.90 13.16 -2.33
C SER A 92 14.56 12.85 -0.87
N LYS A 93 14.98 13.72 0.05
CA LYS A 93 14.62 13.69 1.48
C LYS A 93 13.11 13.60 1.71
N VAL A 94 12.31 14.28 0.89
CA VAL A 94 10.83 14.24 0.94
C VAL A 94 10.30 12.85 0.57
N THR A 95 10.91 12.19 -0.42
CA THR A 95 10.54 10.83 -0.84
C THR A 95 10.78 9.82 0.29
N VAL A 96 11.89 9.95 1.01
CA VAL A 96 12.19 9.15 2.20
C VAL A 96 11.14 9.40 3.29
N GLY A 97 10.80 10.66 3.57
CA GLY A 97 9.77 11.02 4.55
C GLY A 97 8.37 10.45 4.21
N ARG A 98 7.94 10.55 2.95
CA ARG A 98 6.67 9.97 2.48
C ARG A 98 6.66 8.45 2.64
N THR A 99 7.78 7.80 2.37
CA THR A 99 7.94 6.35 2.53
C THR A 99 7.82 5.96 4.00
N GLN A 100 8.52 6.67 4.90
CA GLN A 100 8.38 6.48 6.36
C GLN A 100 6.91 6.58 6.82
N CYS A 101 6.19 7.64 6.42
CA CYS A 101 4.79 7.82 6.80
C CYS A 101 3.88 6.71 6.25
N ARG A 102 4.10 6.25 5.01
CA ARG A 102 3.34 5.13 4.41
C ARG A 102 3.50 3.83 5.21
N HIS A 103 4.65 3.66 5.87
CA HIS A 103 4.96 2.53 6.74
C HIS A 103 4.63 2.79 8.23
N GLY A 104 3.91 3.88 8.55
CA GLY A 104 3.44 4.17 9.90
C GLY A 104 4.46 4.85 10.83
N PHE A 105 5.63 5.22 10.33
CA PHE A 105 6.60 5.98 11.12
C PHE A 105 6.20 7.44 11.20
N LYS A 106 6.29 8.00 12.41
CA LYS A 106 6.07 9.42 12.69
C LYS A 106 7.25 10.00 13.45
N SER A 107 7.55 11.27 13.20
CA SER A 107 8.49 12.01 14.03
C SER A 107 7.89 12.21 15.42
N CYS A 108 8.68 12.00 16.46
CA CYS A 108 8.29 12.20 17.85
C CYS A 108 9.48 12.80 18.63
N ILE A 109 9.16 13.60 19.64
CA ILE A 109 10.14 14.09 20.60
C ILE A 109 10.29 13.05 21.72
N ALA A 110 11.52 12.68 22.05
CA ALA A 110 11.77 11.77 23.16
C ALA A 110 11.36 12.41 24.49
N ARG A 111 10.64 11.67 25.34
CA ARG A 111 10.27 12.15 26.67
C ARG A 111 11.50 12.26 27.56
N LYS A 112 11.58 13.32 28.37
CA LYS A 112 12.60 13.46 29.42
C LYS A 112 12.24 12.49 30.55
N VAL A 113 13.13 11.55 30.84
CA VAL A 113 12.97 10.55 31.91
C VAL A 113 14.23 10.50 32.76
N PRO A 114 14.12 10.26 34.08
CA PRO A 114 15.30 10.11 34.93
C PRO A 114 16.06 8.84 34.56
N LEU A 115 17.39 8.89 34.65
CA LEU A 115 18.23 7.72 34.46
C LEU A 115 18.16 6.85 35.72
N LEU A 116 17.64 5.63 35.59
CA LEU A 116 17.50 4.71 36.70
C LEU A 116 18.68 3.73 36.78
N LYS A 117 19.17 3.50 38.00
CA LYS A 117 20.06 2.38 38.30
C LYS A 117 19.26 1.08 38.34
N SER A 118 19.93 -0.06 38.10
CA SER A 118 19.32 -1.40 38.10
C SER A 118 18.55 -1.70 39.39
N LEU A 119 19.11 -1.35 40.55
CA LEU A 119 18.48 -1.52 41.87
C LEU A 119 17.11 -0.82 41.95
N HIS A 120 17.01 0.41 41.44
CA HIS A 120 15.76 1.16 41.44
C HIS A 120 14.71 0.55 40.50
N VAL A 121 15.13 -0.02 39.36
CA VAL A 121 14.23 -0.71 38.44
C VAL A 121 13.64 -1.95 39.10
N GLN A 122 14.47 -2.75 39.78
CA GLN A 122 14.02 -3.95 40.49
C GLN A 122 13.06 -3.63 41.62
N ALA A 123 13.38 -2.63 42.47
CA ALA A 123 12.50 -2.22 43.56
C ALA A 123 11.12 -1.75 43.07
N ARG A 124 11.09 -0.92 42.01
CA ARG A 124 9.84 -0.45 41.39
C ARG A 124 9.02 -1.61 40.79
N LEU A 125 9.69 -2.59 40.18
CA LEU A 125 9.02 -3.76 39.61
C LEU A 125 8.40 -4.67 40.69
N GLN A 126 9.09 -4.87 41.82
CA GLN A 126 8.55 -5.63 42.95
C GLN A 126 7.31 -4.94 43.54
N PHE A 127 7.41 -3.64 43.80
CA PHE A 127 6.29 -2.82 44.29
C PHE A 127 5.05 -2.91 43.38
N ALA A 128 5.23 -2.83 42.06
CA ALA A 128 4.13 -2.89 41.09
C ALA A 128 3.49 -4.27 40.93
N LYS A 129 4.13 -5.35 41.42
CA LYS A 129 3.58 -6.71 41.39
C LYS A 129 2.84 -7.09 42.67
N SER A 130 3.19 -6.44 43.78
CA SER A 130 2.65 -6.72 45.11
C SER A 130 1.42 -5.89 45.47
N GLY A 131 1.13 -4.82 44.73
CA GLY A 131 -0.08 -3.99 44.87
C GLY A 131 -1.05 -4.23 43.74
#